data_AF-A0A2E0L6A2-F1
#
_entry.id   AF-A0A2E0L6A2-F1
#
_cell.length_a   1.000
_cell.length_b   1.000
_cell.length_c   1.000
_cell.angle_alpha   90.00
_cell.angle_beta   90.00
_cell.angle_gamma   90.00
#
_symmetry.space_group_name_H-M   'P 1'
#
loop_
_entity.id
_entity.type
_entity.pdbx_description
1 polymer ?
#
loop_
_entity_poly.entity_id
_entity_poly.type
_entity_poly.pdbx_seq_one_letter_code
_entity_poly.pdbx_strand_id
1 'polypeptide(L)'
;MRKLLRKIVEILDGTPSVYGKKKQRGQSLVEMALVSPLLVIMLAGMVEIGWFARNYLILLEVTRVGARTGTVQQNELGPRAWREAGSIVPADGSVSKEELDAFLFEFRRCDVDTPGVYIGFYNFLSCVMIRSLDPLPFGRAERIAQGAAMDDTFPDDIVISAFAVQAVDPHDDIWGGGLDEVDPSDVRYWPLGDDGGPQALVVGRWPTNANECHYDINNNALPASGGGIEERDPFDWITEGGWTVHPANEEIPPADREVRHYLEVGELDATTPERQRGFAWFGAHPIAGTGCFGSEWGIRDVEDLINLQGFNLSTERRRYVPSQGIVLVEMWWKHETLSQFLGLSPVISPVFAILGTDTVVEVWAAFPLPQVEPRIEFSQ
;
A
#
# COMPACT_ATOMS: atom_id res chain seq x y z
N MET A 1 2.30 -30.40 55.47
CA MET A 1 2.85 -30.12 54.12
C MET A 1 3.92 -31.11 53.65
N ARG A 2 4.98 -31.42 54.41
CA ARG A 2 6.04 -32.39 53.98
C ARG A 2 5.55 -33.80 53.57
N LYS A 3 4.50 -34.34 54.22
CA LYS A 3 3.92 -35.65 53.86
C LYS A 3 3.19 -35.64 52.51
N LEU A 4 2.70 -34.49 52.08
CA LEU A 4 1.94 -34.32 50.84
C LEU A 4 2.91 -34.20 49.66
N LEU A 5 3.99 -33.46 49.84
CA LEU A 5 5.12 -33.40 48.89
C LEU A 5 5.78 -34.77 48.68
N ARG A 6 6.00 -35.55 49.73
CA ARG A 6 6.60 -36.91 49.58
C ARG A 6 5.72 -37.85 48.75
N LYS A 7 4.39 -37.77 48.92
CA LYS A 7 3.44 -38.55 48.13
C LYS A 7 3.39 -38.11 46.67
N ILE A 8 3.47 -36.80 46.40
CA ILE A 8 3.51 -36.30 45.02
C ILE A 8 4.81 -36.74 44.33
N VAL A 9 5.94 -36.68 45.04
CA VAL A 9 7.23 -37.14 44.53
C VAL A 9 7.23 -38.65 44.29
N GLU A 10 6.73 -39.47 45.22
CA GLU A 10 6.62 -40.93 45.02
C GLU A 10 5.69 -41.32 43.86
N ILE A 11 4.63 -40.53 43.59
CA ILE A 11 3.75 -40.73 42.44
C ILE A 11 4.43 -40.36 41.12
N LEU A 12 5.33 -39.36 41.13
CA LEU A 12 6.09 -38.93 39.96
C LEU A 12 7.33 -39.81 39.69
N ASP A 13 7.89 -40.46 40.72
CA ASP A 13 9.12 -41.27 40.64
C ASP A 13 8.92 -42.67 40.02
N GLY A 14 7.68 -43.02 39.66
CA GLY A 14 7.39 -44.23 38.88
C GLY A 14 7.75 -45.55 39.58
N THR A 15 7.98 -45.58 40.89
CA THR A 15 8.28 -46.82 41.62
C THR A 15 7.03 -47.72 41.63
N PRO A 16 7.05 -48.88 40.96
CA PRO A 16 5.86 -49.73 40.86
C PRO A 16 5.56 -50.33 42.22
N SER A 17 4.34 -50.12 42.72
CA SER A 17 3.89 -50.72 43.97
C SER A 17 3.77 -52.24 43.81
N VAL A 18 4.56 -52.99 44.60
CA VAL A 18 4.77 -54.44 44.47
C VAL A 18 3.59 -55.29 44.97
N TYR A 19 2.44 -54.72 45.36
CA TYR A 19 1.34 -55.50 45.93
C TYR A 19 0.07 -55.52 45.07
N GLY A 20 -0.04 -56.58 44.25
CA GLY A 20 -1.30 -57.12 43.77
C GLY A 20 -1.48 -57.09 42.25
N LYS A 21 -1.45 -58.27 41.62
CA LYS A 21 -1.82 -58.52 40.21
C LYS A 21 -3.26 -58.09 39.89
N LYS A 22 -3.58 -56.80 39.84
CA LYS A 22 -4.82 -56.27 39.26
C LYS A 22 -4.59 -54.86 38.69
N LYS A 23 -4.83 -54.75 37.37
CA LYS A 23 -5.10 -53.51 36.60
C LYS A 23 -3.90 -52.66 36.14
N GLN A 24 -3.17 -53.13 35.13
CA GLN A 24 -2.43 -52.27 34.16
C GLN A 24 -3.32 -51.76 33.00
N ARG A 25 -4.63 -52.03 33.01
CA ARG A 25 -5.56 -51.79 31.88
C ARG A 25 -5.95 -50.32 31.62
N GLY A 26 -5.23 -49.34 32.16
CA GLY A 26 -5.54 -47.92 31.97
C GLY A 26 -4.35 -47.01 31.63
N GLN A 27 -3.11 -47.50 31.73
CA GLN A 27 -1.93 -46.65 31.55
C GLN A 27 -1.80 -46.14 30.10
N SER A 28 -1.96 -47.02 29.12
CA SER A 28 -1.94 -46.63 27.70
C SER A 28 -3.04 -45.63 27.33
N LEU A 29 -4.20 -45.68 28.02
CA LEU A 29 -5.28 -44.71 27.81
C LEU A 29 -4.91 -43.33 28.36
N VAL A 30 -4.24 -43.27 29.51
CA VAL A 30 -3.74 -42.01 30.09
C VAL A 30 -2.63 -41.41 29.23
N GLU A 31 -1.69 -42.23 28.75
CA GLU A 31 -0.62 -41.77 27.86
C GLU A 31 -1.18 -41.23 26.54
N MET A 32 -2.13 -41.93 25.92
CA MET A 32 -2.79 -41.45 24.71
C MET A 32 -3.63 -40.19 24.96
N ALA A 33 -4.33 -40.11 26.09
CA ALA A 33 -5.09 -38.92 26.47
C ALA A 33 -4.20 -37.68 26.71
N LEU A 34 -2.95 -37.87 27.12
CA LEU A 34 -1.97 -36.80 27.29
C LEU A 34 -1.28 -36.40 25.98
N VAL A 35 -1.01 -37.36 25.08
CA VAL A 35 -0.33 -37.09 23.81
C VAL A 35 -1.29 -36.60 22.72
N SER A 36 -2.54 -37.07 22.70
CA SER A 36 -3.51 -36.71 21.65
C SER A 36 -3.77 -35.20 21.53
N PRO A 37 -3.92 -34.41 22.62
CA PRO A 37 -4.10 -32.97 22.51
C PRO A 37 -2.90 -32.28 21.86
N LEU A 38 -1.68 -32.73 22.17
CA LEU A 38 -0.46 -32.19 21.56
C LEU A 38 -0.44 -32.44 20.04
N LEU A 39 -0.79 -33.65 19.61
CA LEU A 39 -0.87 -33.99 18.18
C LEU A 39 -1.96 -33.19 17.47
N VAL A 40 -3.12 -32.98 18.10
CA VAL A 40 -4.20 -32.16 17.54
C VAL A 40 -3.78 -30.71 17.38
N ILE A 41 -3.08 -30.13 18.38
CA ILE A 41 -2.55 -28.76 18.29
C ILE A 41 -1.51 -28.64 17.16
N MET A 42 -0.59 -29.61 17.05
CA MET A 42 0.40 -29.63 15.97
C MET A 42 -0.27 -29.74 14.58
N LEU A 43 -1.27 -30.61 14.45
CA LEU A 43 -2.03 -30.76 13.20
C LEU A 43 -2.79 -29.48 12.84
N ALA A 44 -3.49 -28.87 13.80
CA ALA A 44 -4.19 -27.60 13.61
C ALA A 44 -3.23 -26.49 13.19
N GLY A 45 -2.04 -26.41 13.80
CA GLY A 45 -1.00 -25.46 13.39
C GLY A 45 -0.53 -25.65 11.96
N MET A 46 -0.32 -26.90 11.52
CA MET A 46 0.05 -27.19 10.13
C MET A 46 -1.06 -26.82 9.13
N VAL A 47 -2.32 -27.07 9.49
CA VAL A 47 -3.47 -26.69 8.64
C VAL A 47 -3.60 -25.17 8.54
N GLU A 48 -3.45 -24.45 9.65
CA GLU A 48 -3.48 -22.97 9.66
C GLU A 48 -2.36 -22.38 8.79
N ILE A 49 -1.13 -22.87 8.92
CA ILE A 49 -0.01 -22.40 8.07
C ILE A 49 -0.30 -22.68 6.60
N GLY A 50 -0.86 -23.85 6.28
CA GLY A 50 -1.24 -24.20 4.90
C GLY A 50 -2.35 -23.29 4.35
N TRP A 51 -3.34 -22.94 5.16
CA TRP A 51 -4.38 -21.98 4.77
C TRP A 51 -3.76 -20.58 4.59
N PHE A 52 -3.02 -20.06 5.57
CA PHE A 52 -2.36 -18.76 5.47
C PHE A 52 -1.48 -18.65 4.21
N ALA A 53 -0.66 -19.67 3.93
CA ALA A 53 0.17 -19.70 2.73
C ALA A 53 -0.65 -19.69 1.43
N ARG A 54 -1.78 -20.42 1.40
CA ARG A 54 -2.70 -20.38 0.25
C ARG A 54 -3.27 -18.98 0.04
N ASN A 55 -3.72 -18.30 1.10
CA ASN A 55 -4.28 -16.95 0.99
C ASN A 55 -3.20 -15.97 0.51
N TYR A 56 -2.02 -16.01 1.11
CA TYR A 56 -0.88 -15.18 0.71
C TYR A 56 -0.52 -15.33 -0.77
N LEU A 57 -0.48 -16.57 -1.28
CA LEU A 57 -0.22 -16.84 -2.69
C LEU A 57 -1.32 -16.30 -3.61
N ILE A 58 -2.60 -16.40 -3.21
CA ILE A 58 -3.71 -15.79 -3.97
C ILE A 58 -3.53 -14.27 -4.03
N LEU A 59 -3.28 -13.62 -2.89
CA LEU A 59 -3.08 -12.17 -2.83
C LEU A 59 -1.91 -11.73 -3.72
N LEU A 60 -0.79 -12.46 -3.70
CA LEU A 60 0.35 -12.20 -4.60
C LEU A 60 0.01 -12.34 -6.09
N GLU A 61 -0.78 -13.34 -6.47
CA GLU A 61 -1.21 -13.48 -7.86
C GLU A 61 -2.20 -12.39 -8.26
N VAL A 62 -3.10 -11.99 -7.36
CA VAL A 62 -4.09 -10.92 -7.62
C VAL A 62 -3.40 -9.57 -7.83
N THR A 63 -2.44 -9.18 -6.98
CA THR A 63 -1.68 -7.93 -7.18
C THR A 63 -0.89 -7.94 -8.48
N ARG A 64 -0.27 -9.09 -8.84
CA ARG A 64 0.39 -9.26 -10.15
C ARG A 64 -0.58 -9.14 -11.32
N VAL A 65 -1.77 -9.72 -11.22
CA VAL A 65 -2.80 -9.61 -12.27
C VAL A 65 -3.26 -8.17 -12.41
N GLY A 66 -3.51 -7.45 -11.31
CA GLY A 66 -3.87 -6.04 -11.31
C GLY A 66 -2.80 -5.19 -12.00
N ALA A 67 -1.54 -5.31 -11.56
CA ALA A 67 -0.43 -4.53 -12.11
C ALA A 67 -0.17 -4.87 -13.59
N ARG A 68 -0.19 -6.15 -13.99
CA ARG A 68 -0.08 -6.54 -15.41
C ARG A 68 -1.23 -6.01 -16.26
N THR A 69 -2.44 -5.99 -15.72
CA THR A 69 -3.61 -5.47 -16.42
C THR A 69 -3.48 -3.96 -16.63
N GLY A 70 -2.88 -3.24 -15.68
CA GLY A 70 -2.54 -1.83 -15.81
C GLY A 70 -1.64 -1.53 -17.01
N THR A 71 -0.64 -2.38 -17.27
CA THR A 71 0.35 -2.12 -18.35
C THR A 71 -0.26 -2.14 -19.76
N VAL A 72 -1.38 -2.85 -19.93
CA VAL A 72 -2.06 -3.00 -21.23
C VAL A 72 -3.21 -2.01 -21.42
N GLN A 73 -3.63 -1.28 -20.38
CA GLN A 73 -4.63 -0.25 -20.54
C GLN A 73 -4.05 0.93 -21.32
N GLN A 74 -4.84 1.48 -22.24
CA GLN A 74 -4.44 2.61 -23.10
C GLN A 74 -5.60 3.59 -23.25
N ASN A 75 -5.30 4.81 -23.70
CA ASN A 75 -6.28 5.84 -24.04
C ASN A 75 -7.22 6.16 -22.86
N GLU A 76 -8.53 6.03 -23.06
CA GLU A 76 -9.60 6.33 -22.07
C GLU A 76 -9.50 5.48 -20.79
N LEU A 77 -8.84 4.32 -20.86
CA LEU A 77 -8.57 3.48 -19.69
C LEU A 77 -7.17 3.69 -19.14
N GLY A 78 -6.37 4.62 -19.66
CA GLY A 78 -5.05 4.95 -19.12
C GLY A 78 -5.15 5.82 -17.85
N PRO A 79 -4.11 5.86 -17.00
CA PRO A 79 -4.11 6.66 -15.77
C PRO A 79 -4.29 8.16 -16.06
N ARG A 80 -3.82 8.64 -17.22
CA ARG A 80 -3.96 10.05 -17.64
C ARG A 80 -5.38 10.44 -18.04
N ALA A 81 -6.23 9.47 -18.36
CA ALA A 81 -7.64 9.69 -18.69
C ALA A 81 -8.55 9.52 -17.46
N TRP A 82 -7.97 9.26 -16.29
CA TRP A 82 -8.72 9.16 -15.05
C TRP A 82 -9.42 10.48 -14.72
N ARG A 83 -10.64 10.38 -14.19
CA ARG A 83 -11.34 11.53 -13.60
C ARG A 83 -10.88 11.66 -12.16
N GLU A 84 -10.02 12.65 -11.92
CA GLU A 84 -9.43 12.97 -10.62
C GLU A 84 -10.44 12.98 -9.46
N ALA A 85 -11.68 13.45 -9.69
CA ALA A 85 -12.75 13.39 -8.70
C ALA A 85 -12.87 11.99 -8.04
N GLY A 86 -12.70 10.91 -8.80
CA GLY A 86 -12.79 9.52 -8.32
C GLY A 86 -11.68 9.08 -7.36
N SER A 87 -10.58 9.83 -7.27
CA SER A 87 -9.45 9.55 -6.39
C SER A 87 -9.74 9.90 -4.94
N ILE A 88 -10.55 10.93 -4.70
CA ILE A 88 -10.75 11.55 -3.40
C ILE A 88 -11.34 10.55 -2.41
N VAL A 89 -10.68 10.37 -1.26
CA VAL A 89 -11.28 9.76 -0.07
C VAL A 89 -11.82 10.90 0.80
N PRO A 90 -13.13 10.98 1.03
CA PRO A 90 -13.68 12.03 1.90
C PRO A 90 -13.26 11.78 3.34
N ALA A 91 -12.31 12.58 3.81
CA ALA A 91 -11.58 12.34 5.06
C ALA A 91 -12.08 13.17 6.25
N ASP A 92 -12.97 14.15 6.07
CA ASP A 92 -13.25 15.16 7.09
C ASP A 92 -14.74 15.30 7.48
N GLY A 93 -15.60 14.42 6.97
CA GLY A 93 -17.05 14.49 7.23
C GLY A 93 -17.73 15.75 6.66
N SER A 94 -17.05 16.52 5.79
CA SER A 94 -17.64 17.63 5.03
C SER A 94 -18.67 17.15 4.01
N VAL A 95 -18.57 15.89 3.59
CA VAL A 95 -19.46 15.24 2.63
C VAL A 95 -20.55 14.49 3.39
N SER A 96 -21.82 14.70 3.01
CA SER A 96 -22.93 13.95 3.59
C SER A 96 -22.80 12.46 3.28
N LYS A 97 -23.37 11.59 4.11
CA LYS A 97 -23.34 10.14 3.87
C LYS A 97 -23.94 9.79 2.50
N GLU A 98 -24.99 10.49 2.10
CA GLU A 98 -25.66 10.30 0.82
C GLU A 98 -24.77 10.67 -0.38
N GLU A 99 -24.01 11.77 -0.29
CA GLU A 99 -23.04 12.17 -1.31
C GLU A 99 -21.87 11.18 -1.38
N LEU A 100 -21.40 10.70 -0.22
CA LEU A 100 -20.38 9.66 -0.15
C LEU A 100 -20.84 8.36 -0.79
N ASP A 101 -22.06 7.90 -0.48
CA ASP A 101 -22.62 6.69 -1.07
C ASP A 101 -22.79 6.83 -2.60
N ALA A 102 -23.21 8.01 -3.08
CA ALA A 102 -23.31 8.30 -4.52
C ALA A 102 -21.93 8.32 -5.20
N PHE A 103 -20.93 8.88 -4.54
CA PHE A 103 -19.56 8.91 -5.02
C PHE A 103 -18.93 7.50 -5.11
N LEU A 104 -19.06 6.72 -4.05
CA LEU A 104 -18.61 5.31 -4.03
C LEU A 104 -19.36 4.49 -5.08
N PHE A 105 -20.64 4.81 -5.32
CA PHE A 105 -21.42 4.17 -6.37
C PHE A 105 -20.85 4.45 -7.77
N GLU A 106 -20.54 5.71 -8.08
CA GLU A 106 -20.04 6.11 -9.40
C GLU A 106 -18.65 5.53 -9.67
N PHE A 107 -17.72 5.62 -8.72
CA PHE A 107 -16.31 5.31 -8.98
C PHE A 107 -15.86 3.94 -8.46
N ARG A 108 -16.53 3.35 -7.47
CA ARG A 108 -16.01 2.18 -6.71
C ARG A 108 -16.92 0.96 -6.78
N ARG A 109 -17.63 0.79 -7.89
CA ARG A 109 -18.44 -0.40 -8.20
C ARG A 109 -17.88 -1.18 -9.39
N CYS A 110 -18.05 -2.49 -9.33
CA CYS A 110 -17.58 -3.43 -10.35
C CYS A 110 -18.68 -3.98 -11.27
N ASP A 111 -19.87 -3.39 -11.20
CA ASP A 111 -21.00 -3.74 -12.02
C ASP A 111 -21.08 -2.80 -13.23
N VAL A 112 -20.61 -3.30 -14.37
CA VAL A 112 -20.57 -2.55 -15.64
C VAL A 112 -21.95 -2.36 -16.26
N ASP A 113 -22.96 -3.12 -15.83
CA ASP A 113 -24.32 -3.04 -16.38
C ASP A 113 -25.17 -1.99 -15.66
N THR A 114 -24.69 -1.49 -14.51
CA THR A 114 -25.40 -0.47 -13.73
C THR A 114 -25.20 0.92 -14.37
N PRO A 115 -26.28 1.62 -14.77
CA PRO A 115 -26.18 2.97 -15.32
C PRO A 115 -25.55 3.94 -14.32
N GLY A 116 -24.62 4.79 -14.80
CA GLY A 116 -23.96 5.80 -13.96
C GLY A 116 -22.68 5.33 -13.27
N VAL A 117 -22.29 4.06 -13.41
CA VAL A 117 -20.96 3.61 -13.00
C VAL A 117 -19.93 4.11 -14.02
N TYR A 118 -18.97 4.90 -13.56
CA TYR A 118 -17.81 5.28 -14.35
C TYR A 118 -16.84 4.11 -14.41
N ILE A 119 -16.21 3.85 -15.55
CA ILE A 119 -15.13 2.87 -15.67
C ILE A 119 -13.91 3.58 -16.26
N GLY A 120 -12.85 3.70 -15.48
CA GLY A 120 -11.56 4.24 -15.85
C GLY A 120 -10.43 3.33 -15.37
N PHE A 121 -9.18 3.81 -15.43
CA PHE A 121 -8.00 3.01 -15.10
C PHE A 121 -8.09 2.32 -13.74
N TYR A 122 -8.21 3.10 -12.67
CA TYR A 122 -8.06 2.58 -11.30
C TYR A 122 -9.18 1.64 -10.90
N ASN A 123 -10.43 2.02 -11.15
CA ASN A 123 -11.55 1.19 -10.77
C ASN A 123 -11.66 -0.09 -11.60
N PHE A 124 -11.30 -0.03 -12.89
CA PHE A 124 -11.21 -1.22 -13.73
C PHE A 124 -10.19 -2.21 -13.15
N LEU A 125 -9.00 -1.74 -12.76
CA LEU A 125 -7.97 -2.58 -12.16
C LEU A 125 -8.45 -3.20 -10.84
N SER A 126 -9.01 -2.40 -9.93
CA SER A 126 -9.56 -2.89 -8.66
C SER A 126 -10.64 -3.95 -8.89
N CYS A 127 -11.50 -3.77 -9.89
CA CYS A 127 -12.54 -4.75 -10.20
C CYS A 127 -12.01 -6.05 -10.78
N VAL A 128 -10.98 -6.00 -11.61
CA VAL A 128 -10.27 -7.20 -12.06
C VAL A 128 -9.64 -7.92 -10.88
N MET A 129 -9.05 -7.19 -9.93
CA MET A 129 -8.46 -7.76 -8.73
C MET A 129 -9.50 -8.41 -7.83
N ILE A 130 -10.61 -7.72 -7.54
CA ILE A 130 -11.71 -8.25 -6.71
C ILE A 130 -12.29 -9.53 -7.30
N ARG A 131 -12.48 -9.58 -8.63
CA ARG A 131 -12.95 -10.81 -9.30
C ARG A 131 -11.92 -11.94 -9.25
N SER A 132 -10.63 -11.61 -9.16
CA SER A 132 -9.54 -12.58 -9.08
C SER A 132 -9.29 -13.10 -7.67
N LEU A 133 -9.92 -12.51 -6.64
CA LEU A 133 -9.78 -12.94 -5.25
C LEU A 133 -10.55 -14.22 -4.92
N ASP A 134 -11.57 -14.60 -5.70
CA ASP A 134 -12.39 -15.80 -5.44
C ASP A 134 -11.50 -17.04 -5.17
N PRO A 135 -11.58 -17.68 -3.98
CA PRO A 135 -12.68 -17.63 -3.00
C PRO A 135 -12.43 -16.80 -1.73
N LEU A 136 -11.46 -15.88 -1.73
CA LEU A 136 -11.22 -15.00 -0.60
C LEU A 136 -12.28 -13.89 -0.56
N PRO A 137 -13.09 -13.80 0.51
CA PRO A 137 -13.97 -12.67 0.69
C PRO A 137 -13.13 -11.42 0.98
N PHE A 138 -13.56 -10.29 0.41
CA PHE A 138 -13.03 -8.99 0.75
C PHE A 138 -14.00 -8.32 1.73
N GLY A 139 -13.62 -8.29 3.01
CA GLY A 139 -14.55 -8.23 4.14
C GLY A 139 -15.45 -7.00 4.16
N ARG A 140 -14.99 -5.88 3.59
CA ARG A 140 -15.75 -4.64 3.53
C ARG A 140 -16.95 -4.73 2.58
N ALA A 141 -16.83 -5.39 1.43
CA ALA A 141 -17.91 -5.45 0.43
C ALA A 141 -19.15 -6.21 0.94
N GLU A 142 -18.93 -7.34 1.61
CA GLU A 142 -20.01 -8.16 2.16
C GLU A 142 -20.67 -7.49 3.38
N ARG A 143 -19.89 -6.79 4.22
CA ARG A 143 -20.43 -6.11 5.41
C ARG A 143 -21.13 -4.79 5.10
N ILE A 144 -20.70 -4.05 4.08
CA ILE A 144 -21.48 -2.91 3.56
C ILE A 144 -22.83 -3.40 3.05
N ALA A 145 -22.88 -4.53 2.32
CA ALA A 145 -24.14 -5.13 1.88
C ALA A 145 -25.05 -5.55 3.07
N GLN A 146 -24.48 -5.80 4.25
CA GLN A 146 -25.19 -6.12 5.48
C GLN A 146 -25.52 -4.89 6.36
N GLY A 147 -25.21 -3.67 5.90
CA GLY A 147 -25.51 -2.43 6.61
C GLY A 147 -24.59 -2.15 7.81
N ALA A 148 -23.39 -2.75 7.85
CA ALA A 148 -22.40 -2.40 8.85
C ALA A 148 -22.04 -0.91 8.73
N ALA A 149 -21.91 -0.22 9.86
CA ALA A 149 -21.39 1.14 9.87
C ALA A 149 -19.97 1.14 9.28
N MET A 150 -19.63 2.23 8.58
CA MET A 150 -18.28 2.53 8.12
C MET A 150 -17.41 2.90 9.33
N ASP A 151 -17.23 1.96 10.25
CA ASP A 151 -16.48 2.11 11.50
C ASP A 151 -15.11 1.42 11.32
N ASP A 152 -14.10 2.25 11.05
CA ASP A 152 -12.62 2.22 11.20
C ASP A 152 -11.81 0.91 11.42
N THR A 153 -12.37 -0.29 11.29
CA THR A 153 -11.65 -1.53 11.69
C THR A 153 -11.45 -2.57 10.59
N PHE A 154 -11.69 -2.19 9.33
CA PHE A 154 -11.37 -3.05 8.19
C PHE A 154 -10.11 -2.56 7.51
N PRO A 155 -8.97 -3.25 7.67
CA PRO A 155 -7.72 -2.89 7.01
C PRO A 155 -7.71 -3.34 5.54
N ASP A 156 -8.78 -3.97 5.05
CA ASP A 156 -8.88 -4.46 3.68
C ASP A 156 -8.93 -3.29 2.70
N ASP A 157 -7.89 -3.13 1.89
CA ASP A 157 -7.83 -2.09 0.87
C ASP A 157 -7.04 -2.53 -0.37
N ILE A 158 -7.31 -1.87 -1.50
CA ILE A 158 -6.54 -1.99 -2.74
C ILE A 158 -6.06 -0.59 -3.07
N VAL A 159 -4.74 -0.41 -3.10
CA VAL A 159 -4.14 0.86 -3.50
C VAL A 159 -3.41 0.69 -4.82
N ILE A 160 -3.62 1.65 -5.72
CA ILE A 160 -3.02 1.65 -7.04
C ILE A 160 -2.40 3.03 -7.27
N SER A 161 -1.09 3.03 -7.52
CA SER A 161 -0.33 4.21 -7.86
C SER A 161 0.29 4.02 -9.24
N ALA A 162 0.31 5.07 -10.05
CA ALA A 162 1.10 5.08 -11.28
C ALA A 162 2.18 6.15 -11.16
N PHE A 163 3.38 5.85 -11.65
CA PHE A 163 4.54 6.73 -11.58
C PHE A 163 5.13 6.90 -12.98
N ALA A 164 5.61 8.09 -13.31
CA ALA A 164 6.49 8.34 -14.44
C ALA A 164 7.93 8.36 -13.91
N VAL A 165 8.82 7.56 -14.50
CA VAL A 165 10.23 7.56 -14.10
C VAL A 165 11.10 7.94 -15.28
N GLN A 166 12.00 8.89 -15.08
CA GLN A 166 12.94 9.38 -16.08
C GLN A 166 14.37 9.16 -15.60
N ALA A 167 15.22 8.59 -16.46
CA ALA A 167 16.66 8.60 -16.19
C ALA A 167 17.22 10.01 -16.46
N VAL A 168 17.83 10.60 -15.43
CA VAL A 168 18.47 11.92 -15.47
C VAL A 168 19.94 11.75 -15.13
N ASP A 169 20.84 12.24 -15.98
CA ASP A 169 22.27 12.33 -15.67
C ASP A 169 22.53 13.72 -15.07
N PRO A 170 22.83 13.81 -13.75
CA PRO A 170 23.01 15.10 -13.09
C PRO A 170 24.27 15.85 -13.57
N HIS A 171 25.13 15.21 -14.38
CA HIS A 171 26.37 15.80 -14.89
C HIS A 171 26.30 16.14 -16.37
N ASP A 172 25.24 15.76 -17.07
CA ASP A 172 25.07 16.20 -18.45
C ASP A 172 24.73 17.70 -18.44
N ASP A 173 25.57 18.47 -19.14
CA ASP A 173 25.54 19.93 -19.31
C ASP A 173 24.31 20.43 -20.09
N ILE A 174 23.23 19.64 -20.10
CA ILE A 174 21.93 19.93 -20.72
C ILE A 174 21.30 21.19 -20.12
N TRP A 175 21.76 21.61 -18.95
CA TRP A 175 21.38 22.87 -18.32
C TRP A 175 21.99 24.12 -18.98
N GLY A 176 22.82 23.99 -20.03
CA GLY A 176 23.03 24.94 -21.15
C GLY A 176 23.32 26.42 -20.84
N GLY A 177 23.41 26.79 -19.58
CA GLY A 177 23.10 28.13 -19.10
C GLY A 177 23.71 28.35 -17.73
N GLY A 178 25.03 28.24 -17.64
CA GLY A 178 25.82 28.93 -16.63
C GLY A 178 25.39 28.73 -15.18
N LEU A 179 24.85 27.56 -14.81
CA LEU A 179 24.64 27.18 -13.41
C LEU A 179 25.95 26.68 -12.78
N ASP A 180 27.07 27.37 -13.04
CA ASP A 180 28.28 27.29 -12.22
C ASP A 180 28.02 27.72 -10.75
N GLU A 181 26.78 28.12 -10.44
CA GLU A 181 26.34 28.63 -9.14
C GLU A 181 25.26 27.76 -8.45
N VAL A 182 24.74 26.69 -9.09
CA VAL A 182 23.97 25.69 -8.33
C VAL A 182 24.98 24.75 -7.69
N ASP A 183 25.39 25.12 -6.48
CA ASP A 183 26.32 24.35 -5.66
C ASP A 183 25.84 22.89 -5.61
N PRO A 184 26.62 21.92 -6.14
CA PRO A 184 26.29 20.50 -6.05
C PRO A 184 26.05 20.03 -4.61
N SER A 185 26.59 20.77 -3.62
CA SER A 185 26.35 20.51 -2.19
C SER A 185 25.03 21.05 -1.66
N ASP A 186 24.35 21.97 -2.37
CA ASP A 186 22.96 22.33 -2.08
C ASP A 186 21.96 21.37 -2.71
N VAL A 187 22.42 20.53 -3.64
CA VAL A 187 21.64 19.40 -4.12
C VAL A 187 21.77 18.19 -3.20
N ARG A 188 21.50 18.45 -1.91
CA ARG A 188 21.11 17.48 -0.87
C ARG A 188 19.83 16.68 -1.23
N TYR A 189 19.30 16.91 -2.43
CA TYR A 189 18.06 16.39 -2.99
C TYR A 189 18.26 15.32 -4.07
N TRP A 190 19.49 15.00 -4.51
CA TRP A 190 19.69 13.87 -5.42
C TRP A 190 19.64 12.55 -4.63
N PRO A 191 18.84 11.56 -5.07
CA PRO A 191 18.61 10.34 -4.29
C PRO A 191 19.85 9.48 -4.04
N LEU A 192 20.95 9.63 -4.78
CA LEU A 192 22.08 8.71 -4.69
C LEU A 192 23.41 9.45 -4.80
N GLY A 193 24.36 9.07 -3.93
CA GLY A 193 25.61 9.79 -3.64
C GLY A 193 26.54 10.02 -4.82
N ASP A 194 27.73 10.55 -4.49
CA ASP A 194 28.81 11.08 -5.35
C ASP A 194 29.29 10.22 -6.55
N ASP A 195 28.63 9.11 -6.87
CA ASP A 195 28.95 8.18 -7.97
C ASP A 195 28.81 8.81 -9.37
N GLY A 196 28.20 9.99 -9.48
CA GLY A 196 28.19 10.83 -10.69
C GLY A 196 27.61 10.19 -11.94
N GLY A 197 26.68 9.24 -11.79
CA GLY A 197 26.03 8.56 -12.91
C GLY A 197 24.52 8.84 -13.00
N PRO A 198 23.88 8.51 -14.14
CA PRO A 198 22.45 8.69 -14.30
C PRO A 198 21.64 7.98 -13.23
N GLN A 199 20.56 8.64 -12.82
CA GLN A 199 19.64 8.20 -11.79
C GLN A 199 18.22 8.24 -12.34
N ALA A 200 17.44 7.22 -12.03
CA ALA A 200 16.02 7.19 -12.27
C ALA A 200 15.32 8.08 -11.23
N LEU A 201 14.64 9.12 -11.69
CA LEU A 201 13.84 10.02 -10.89
C LEU A 201 12.37 9.84 -11.20
N VAL A 202 11.51 9.91 -10.19
CA VAL A 202 10.06 10.00 -10.39
C VAL A 202 9.71 11.42 -10.82
N VAL A 203 9.18 11.54 -12.03
CA VAL A 203 8.83 12.83 -12.67
C VAL A 203 7.33 13.04 -12.80
N GLY A 204 6.54 12.13 -12.25
CA GLY A 204 5.09 12.19 -12.24
C GLY A 204 4.49 11.07 -11.41
N ARG A 205 3.30 11.32 -10.85
CA ARG A 205 2.49 10.39 -10.06
C ARG A 205 1.02 10.49 -10.49
N TRP A 206 0.29 9.39 -10.46
CA TRP A 206 -1.15 9.40 -10.71
C TRP A 206 -1.88 8.55 -9.64
N PRO A 207 -3.09 8.95 -9.20
CA PRO A 207 -3.81 10.16 -9.62
C PRO A 207 -3.04 11.44 -9.26
N THR A 208 -3.21 12.48 -10.09
CA THR A 208 -2.55 13.77 -9.84
C THR A 208 -3.12 14.44 -8.61
N ASN A 209 -4.40 14.23 -8.32
CA ASN A 209 -5.00 14.53 -7.03
C ASN A 209 -4.96 13.28 -6.12
N ALA A 210 -3.81 12.70 -5.85
CA ALA A 210 -3.65 11.77 -4.72
C ALA A 210 -2.16 11.51 -4.59
N ASN A 211 -1.41 12.59 -4.62
CA ASN A 211 0.04 12.61 -4.63
C ASN A 211 0.60 13.14 -3.32
N GLU A 212 -0.21 13.80 -2.51
CA GLU A 212 0.22 14.55 -1.34
C GLU A 212 -0.12 13.87 -0.01
N CYS A 213 0.92 13.74 0.82
CA CYS A 213 0.77 13.40 2.23
C CYS A 213 1.78 14.18 3.07
N HIS A 214 1.42 15.43 3.35
CA HIS A 214 2.28 16.36 4.06
C HIS A 214 1.86 16.61 5.50
N TYR A 215 0.88 15.87 6.05
CA TYR A 215 0.27 16.19 7.34
C TYR A 215 0.32 15.04 8.34
N ASP A 216 0.53 15.38 9.61
CA ASP A 216 0.47 14.46 10.72
C ASP A 216 -0.99 14.24 11.16
N ILE A 217 -1.21 13.33 12.10
CA ILE A 217 -2.55 13.04 12.64
C ILE A 217 -3.22 14.25 13.31
N ASN A 218 -2.46 15.30 13.64
CA ASN A 218 -2.94 16.54 14.27
C ASN A 218 -3.09 17.68 13.25
N ASN A 219 -3.03 17.39 11.95
CA ASN A 219 -3.02 18.39 10.87
C ASN A 219 -1.87 19.40 10.94
N ASN A 220 -0.79 19.08 11.64
CA ASN A 220 0.45 19.81 11.49
C ASN A 220 1.09 19.33 10.19
N ALA A 221 1.66 20.24 9.41
CA ALA A 221 2.58 19.84 8.36
C ALA A 221 3.65 18.95 9.01
N LEU A 222 3.79 17.71 8.53
CA LEU A 222 4.83 16.80 8.99
C LEU A 222 6.14 17.53 8.78
N PRO A 223 6.95 17.75 9.84
CA PRO A 223 8.30 18.22 9.63
C PRO A 223 8.94 17.16 8.77
N ALA A 224 9.34 17.55 7.56
CA ALA A 224 10.04 16.69 6.63
C ALA A 224 10.99 15.76 7.37
N SER A 225 10.63 14.48 7.46
CA SER A 225 11.19 13.59 8.46
C SER A 225 12.70 13.47 8.27
N GLY A 226 13.47 14.04 9.19
CA GLY A 226 14.94 14.15 9.08
C GLY A 226 15.49 15.57 8.91
N GLY A 227 14.64 16.60 8.89
CA GLY A 227 15.08 18.00 8.91
C GLY A 227 15.33 18.62 7.54
N GLY A 228 14.42 18.45 6.57
CA GLY A 228 14.42 19.42 5.46
C GLY A 228 13.59 19.18 4.20
N ILE A 229 13.06 17.99 3.91
CA ILE A 229 12.44 17.74 2.60
C ILE A 229 11.05 17.11 2.68
N GLU A 230 10.05 17.95 2.41
CA GLU A 230 8.70 17.56 1.97
C GLU A 230 8.82 16.48 0.89
N GLU A 231 7.99 15.43 0.90
CA GLU A 231 8.02 14.45 -0.19
C GLU A 231 7.86 15.19 -1.51
N ARG A 232 8.90 15.22 -2.35
CA ARG A 232 8.91 16.04 -3.56
C ARG A 232 7.71 15.66 -4.41
N ASP A 233 6.72 16.52 -4.55
CA ASP A 233 5.65 16.28 -5.50
C ASP A 233 6.13 16.64 -6.92
N PRO A 234 6.09 15.73 -7.89
CA PRO A 234 6.51 16.01 -9.25
C PRO A 234 5.61 17.02 -10.00
N PHE A 235 4.44 17.39 -9.46
CA PHE A 235 3.55 18.38 -10.08
C PHE A 235 3.55 19.72 -9.37
N ASP A 236 3.71 19.74 -8.04
CA ASP A 236 4.03 20.93 -7.28
C ASP A 236 5.55 21.17 -7.31
N TRP A 237 6.04 21.63 -8.47
CA TRP A 237 7.33 22.31 -8.52
C TRP A 237 7.20 23.58 -7.67
N ILE A 238 7.71 23.49 -6.44
CA ILE A 238 7.85 24.60 -5.51
C ILE A 238 8.63 25.72 -6.20
N THR A 239 7.92 26.71 -6.75
CA THR A 239 8.48 28.04 -6.90
C THR A 239 8.59 28.62 -5.49
N GLU A 240 9.80 28.59 -4.94
CA GLU A 240 10.15 29.19 -3.65
C GLU A 240 9.47 30.56 -3.49
N GLY A 241 8.51 30.67 -2.57
CA GLY A 241 7.98 31.98 -2.16
C GLY A 241 6.54 32.06 -1.69
N GLY A 242 5.73 31.02 -1.86
CA GLY A 242 4.39 30.97 -1.29
C GLY A 242 3.44 30.16 -2.16
N TRP A 243 2.52 29.46 -1.50
CA TRP A 243 1.33 28.84 -2.05
C TRP A 243 0.45 29.87 -2.79
N THR A 244 0.92 30.43 -3.90
CA THR A 244 0.07 31.23 -4.78
C THR A 244 -0.64 30.27 -5.69
N VAL A 245 -1.79 29.78 -5.20
CA VAL A 245 -2.98 29.71 -6.03
C VAL A 245 -3.02 31.02 -6.80
N HIS A 246 -2.71 31.00 -8.10
CA HIS A 246 -2.85 32.19 -8.91
C HIS A 246 -4.32 32.60 -8.79
N PRO A 247 -4.63 33.83 -8.30
CA PRO A 247 -6.00 34.31 -8.38
C PRO A 247 -6.40 34.27 -9.85
N ALA A 248 -7.62 33.81 -10.14
CA ALA A 248 -8.19 33.58 -11.48
C ALA A 248 -8.26 34.81 -12.42
N ASN A 249 -7.47 35.85 -12.14
CA ASN A 249 -7.64 37.20 -12.67
C ASN A 249 -6.33 37.76 -13.26
N GLU A 250 -5.20 37.06 -13.20
CA GLU A 250 -3.94 37.53 -13.75
C GLU A 250 -3.73 36.99 -15.17
N GLU A 251 -3.88 37.85 -16.18
CA GLU A 251 -3.65 37.50 -17.59
C GLU A 251 -2.17 37.21 -17.82
N ILE A 252 -1.81 35.93 -17.77
CA ILE A 252 -0.49 35.46 -18.21
C ILE A 252 -0.37 35.71 -19.73
N PRO A 253 0.71 36.36 -20.20
CA PRO A 253 0.94 36.65 -21.62
C PRO A 253 0.91 35.38 -22.49
N PRO A 254 0.31 35.43 -23.69
CA PRO A 254 0.03 34.24 -24.50
C PRO A 254 1.24 33.57 -25.18
N ALA A 255 2.46 34.09 -25.01
CA ALA A 255 3.61 33.66 -25.80
C ALA A 255 4.47 32.54 -25.18
N ASP A 256 4.40 32.30 -23.87
CA ASP A 256 5.23 31.29 -23.17
C ASP A 256 4.43 30.06 -22.68
N ARG A 257 3.24 29.83 -23.25
CA ARG A 257 2.30 28.75 -22.85
C ARG A 257 2.71 27.32 -23.22
N GLU A 258 3.92 27.08 -23.72
CA GLU A 258 4.39 25.72 -24.01
C GLU A 258 5.24 25.07 -22.91
N VAL A 259 5.50 25.77 -21.79
CA VAL A 259 5.84 25.07 -20.55
C VAL A 259 4.52 24.56 -19.98
N ARG A 260 4.22 23.28 -20.24
CA ARG A 260 3.06 22.59 -19.66
C ARG A 260 3.21 22.57 -18.15
N HIS A 261 2.79 23.64 -17.48
CA HIS A 261 2.35 23.56 -16.11
C HIS A 261 1.36 22.41 -16.06
N TYR A 262 1.72 21.36 -15.33
CA TYR A 262 0.77 20.35 -14.92
C TYR A 262 -0.20 21.07 -13.99
N LEU A 263 -1.22 21.72 -14.58
CA LEU A 263 -2.32 22.28 -13.83
C LEU A 263 -2.94 21.13 -13.07
N GLU A 264 -2.66 21.06 -11.76
CA GLU A 264 -3.61 20.50 -10.82
C GLU A 264 -4.98 21.06 -11.21
N VAL A 265 -5.92 20.16 -11.48
CA VAL A 265 -7.18 20.50 -12.13
C VAL A 265 -7.89 21.56 -11.28
N GLY A 266 -7.87 22.81 -11.74
CA GLY A 266 -8.23 24.02 -10.97
C GLY A 266 -9.69 24.17 -10.57
N GLU A 267 -10.43 23.08 -10.38
CA GLU A 267 -11.84 23.08 -9.97
C GLU A 267 -12.08 22.44 -8.59
N LEU A 268 -11.08 21.85 -7.95
CA LEU A 268 -11.18 21.36 -6.57
C LEU A 268 -10.29 22.23 -5.66
N ASP A 269 -10.93 22.74 -4.61
CA ASP A 269 -10.42 23.77 -3.71
C ASP A 269 -9.04 23.40 -3.13
N ALA A 270 -7.98 24.08 -3.57
CA ALA A 270 -6.59 23.92 -3.12
C ALA A 270 -6.37 24.21 -1.61
N THR A 271 -7.45 24.36 -0.83
CA THR A 271 -7.40 24.72 0.59
C THR A 271 -7.50 23.51 1.52
N THR A 272 -7.96 22.35 1.03
CA THR A 272 -8.01 21.12 1.84
C THR A 272 -7.01 20.10 1.31
N PRO A 273 -6.00 19.73 2.11
CA PRO A 273 -5.04 18.72 1.70
C PRO A 273 -5.75 17.38 1.52
N GLU A 274 -5.46 16.72 0.41
CA GLU A 274 -6.14 15.50 -0.02
C GLU A 274 -5.86 14.30 0.88
N ARG A 275 -4.73 14.34 1.63
CA ARG A 275 -4.32 13.32 2.61
C ARG A 275 -4.37 11.92 2.03
N GLN A 276 -4.00 11.77 0.76
CA GLN A 276 -4.09 10.50 0.07
C GLN A 276 -2.90 10.30 -0.86
N ARG A 277 -2.35 9.08 -0.82
CA ARG A 277 -1.29 8.61 -1.72
C ARG A 277 -1.83 7.51 -2.63
N GLY A 278 -1.86 7.75 -3.93
CA GLY A 278 -2.43 6.84 -4.91
C GLY A 278 -3.96 6.72 -4.79
N PHE A 279 -4.55 5.94 -5.70
CA PHE A 279 -5.96 5.60 -5.63
C PHE A 279 -6.18 4.51 -4.58
N ALA A 280 -6.95 4.79 -3.51
CA ALA A 280 -7.33 3.81 -2.50
C ALA A 280 -8.78 3.39 -2.70
N TRP A 281 -9.01 2.10 -3.01
CA TRP A 281 -10.34 1.59 -3.38
C TRP A 281 -11.34 1.67 -2.23
N PHE A 282 -10.91 1.48 -0.98
CA PHE A 282 -11.75 1.67 0.19
C PHE A 282 -11.32 2.85 1.04
N GLY A 283 -10.10 3.37 0.87
CA GLY A 283 -9.58 4.46 1.72
C GLY A 283 -9.49 4.02 3.17
N ALA A 284 -9.16 2.76 3.40
CA ALA A 284 -9.19 2.10 4.69
C ALA A 284 -7.80 1.86 5.27
N HIS A 285 -6.75 2.07 4.46
CA HIS A 285 -5.37 1.92 4.90
C HIS A 285 -4.76 3.27 5.33
N PRO A 286 -4.69 3.56 6.64
CA PRO A 286 -3.97 4.74 7.14
C PRO A 286 -2.46 4.50 7.11
N ILE A 287 -1.71 5.49 6.66
CA ILE A 287 -0.26 5.44 6.65
C ILE A 287 0.25 5.82 8.05
N ALA A 288 0.92 4.89 8.71
CA ALA A 288 1.33 5.04 10.10
C ALA A 288 2.16 6.32 10.34
N GLY A 289 1.80 7.08 11.39
CA GLY A 289 2.47 8.33 11.74
C GLY A 289 2.06 9.54 10.90
N THR A 290 1.18 9.35 9.91
CA THR A 290 0.64 10.42 9.07
C THR A 290 -0.87 10.55 9.27
N GLY A 291 -1.45 11.66 8.81
CA GLY A 291 -2.90 11.84 8.71
C GLY A 291 -3.48 11.33 7.39
N CYS A 292 -2.73 10.52 6.63
CA CYS A 292 -3.05 10.17 5.26
C CYS A 292 -3.44 8.71 5.07
N PHE A 293 -4.01 8.42 3.91
CA PHE A 293 -4.44 7.09 3.50
C PHE A 293 -3.83 6.69 2.16
N GLY A 294 -3.77 5.39 1.87
CA GLY A 294 -3.35 4.89 0.56
C GLY A 294 -1.96 4.25 0.56
N SER A 295 -1.10 4.63 -0.37
CA SER A 295 0.15 3.92 -0.70
C SER A 295 1.21 4.18 0.35
N GLU A 296 1.81 3.12 0.90
CA GLU A 296 2.96 3.27 1.80
C GLU A 296 4.23 3.66 1.03
N TRP A 297 4.26 3.37 -0.27
CA TRP A 297 5.35 3.78 -1.14
C TRP A 297 5.35 5.29 -1.35
N GLY A 298 6.41 5.92 -0.85
CA GLY A 298 6.76 7.27 -1.22
C GLY A 298 7.52 7.30 -2.54
N ILE A 299 7.68 8.50 -3.08
CA ILE A 299 8.47 8.75 -4.30
C ILE A 299 9.89 8.25 -4.16
N ARG A 300 10.51 8.52 -3.01
CA ARG A 300 11.87 8.07 -2.72
C ARG A 300 11.98 6.55 -2.71
N ASP A 301 10.99 5.84 -2.16
CA ASP A 301 11.01 4.38 -2.13
C ASP A 301 10.94 3.80 -3.55
N VAL A 302 10.16 4.43 -4.43
CA VAL A 302 10.07 4.06 -5.85
C VAL A 302 11.38 4.36 -6.58
N GLU A 303 12.00 5.51 -6.35
CA GLU A 303 13.32 5.84 -6.90
C GLU A 303 14.39 4.86 -6.43
N ASP A 304 14.39 4.52 -5.14
CA ASP A 304 15.35 3.60 -4.53
C ASP A 304 15.20 2.19 -5.10
N LEU A 305 13.95 1.75 -5.33
CA LEU A 305 13.61 0.51 -5.99
C LEU A 305 14.13 0.45 -7.44
N ILE A 306 13.93 1.52 -8.22
CA ILE A 306 14.29 1.53 -9.65
C ILE A 306 15.77 1.77 -9.88
N ASN A 307 16.40 2.56 -9.02
CA ASN A 307 17.85 2.73 -9.04
C ASN A 307 18.60 1.50 -8.50
N LEU A 308 17.89 0.49 -7.99
CA LEU A 308 18.47 -0.75 -7.50
C LEU A 308 19.52 -0.50 -6.42
N GLN A 309 19.15 0.28 -5.38
CA GLN A 309 20.04 0.54 -4.25
C GLN A 309 20.63 -0.76 -3.70
N GLY A 310 21.97 -0.88 -3.73
CA GLY A 310 22.70 -2.08 -3.33
C GLY A 310 23.24 -2.94 -4.47
N PHE A 311 22.84 -2.69 -5.72
CA PHE A 311 23.49 -3.27 -6.89
C PHE A 311 24.61 -2.36 -7.39
N ASN A 312 25.84 -2.89 -7.45
CA ASN A 312 26.97 -2.18 -8.05
C ASN A 312 26.83 -2.17 -9.58
N LEU A 313 26.04 -1.22 -10.08
CA LEU A 313 25.93 -0.92 -11.50
C LEU A 313 26.96 0.14 -11.87
N SER A 314 27.81 -0.16 -12.85
CA SER A 314 28.68 0.85 -13.46
C SER A 314 27.84 1.99 -14.06
N THR A 315 28.37 3.22 -14.03
CA THR A 315 27.74 4.41 -14.63
C THR A 315 27.22 4.17 -16.05
N GLU A 316 27.97 3.44 -16.88
CA GLU A 316 27.56 3.08 -18.24
C GLU A 316 26.29 2.21 -18.30
N ARG A 317 26.08 1.32 -17.30
CA ARG A 317 24.89 0.46 -17.25
C ARG A 317 23.65 1.21 -16.78
N ARG A 318 23.81 2.19 -15.91
CA ARG A 318 22.71 3.04 -15.43
C ARG A 318 22.07 3.86 -16.56
N ARG A 319 22.84 4.19 -17.62
CA ARG A 319 22.33 4.84 -18.84
C ARG A 319 21.29 4.02 -19.61
N TYR A 320 21.25 2.70 -19.39
CA TYR A 320 20.26 1.83 -20.02
C TYR A 320 19.02 1.60 -19.15
N VAL A 321 18.92 2.25 -17.98
CA VAL A 321 17.67 2.25 -17.21
C VAL A 321 16.64 3.02 -18.04
N PRO A 322 15.57 2.35 -18.52
CA PRO A 322 14.63 3.00 -19.41
C PRO A 322 13.83 4.05 -18.64
N SER A 323 13.68 5.23 -19.24
CA SER A 323 12.63 6.16 -18.86
C SER A 323 11.29 5.51 -19.21
N GLN A 324 10.54 5.10 -18.20
CA GLN A 324 9.28 4.39 -18.36
C GLN A 324 8.35 4.70 -17.19
N GLY A 325 7.05 4.61 -17.42
CA GLY A 325 6.10 4.60 -16.33
C GLY A 325 6.15 3.27 -15.57
N ILE A 326 5.60 3.26 -14.36
CA ILE A 326 5.40 2.09 -13.52
C ILE A 326 3.99 2.15 -12.95
N VAL A 327 3.31 1.02 -12.91
CA VAL A 327 2.11 0.83 -12.08
C VAL A 327 2.52 0.03 -10.86
N LEU A 328 2.22 0.55 -9.69
CA LEU A 328 2.37 -0.10 -8.40
C LEU A 328 0.97 -0.42 -7.87
N VAL A 329 0.78 -1.67 -7.46
CA VAL A 329 -0.47 -2.15 -6.86
C VAL A 329 -0.13 -2.75 -5.52
N GLU A 330 -0.78 -2.25 -4.48
CA GLU A 330 -0.69 -2.73 -3.11
C GLU A 330 -2.06 -3.27 -2.68
N MET A 331 -2.05 -4.30 -1.84
CA MET A 331 -3.26 -4.87 -1.26
C MET A 331 -3.02 -5.22 0.19
N TRP A 332 -3.92 -4.76 1.03
CA TRP A 332 -4.01 -5.12 2.44
C TRP A 332 -5.23 -6.01 2.61
N TRP A 333 -5.07 -7.11 3.34
CA TRP A 333 -6.13 -8.06 3.57
C TRP A 333 -6.01 -8.65 4.97
N LYS A 334 -7.11 -8.63 5.73
CA LYS A 334 -7.18 -9.19 7.07
C LYS A 334 -7.31 -10.71 7.00
N HIS A 335 -6.35 -11.41 7.59
CA HIS A 335 -6.41 -12.87 7.70
C HIS A 335 -7.29 -13.31 8.87
N GLU A 336 -8.42 -13.96 8.54
CA GLU A 336 -9.25 -14.66 9.51
C GLU A 336 -8.67 -16.05 9.82
N THR A 337 -8.25 -16.27 11.06
CA THR A 337 -7.67 -17.57 11.47
C THR A 337 -8.74 -18.66 11.64
N LEU A 338 -8.41 -19.94 11.38
CA LEU A 338 -9.31 -21.08 11.66
C LEU A 338 -9.78 -21.11 13.11
N SER A 339 -8.94 -20.62 14.01
CA SER A 339 -9.21 -20.63 15.44
C SER A 339 -10.45 -19.81 15.80
N GLN A 340 -10.72 -18.73 15.06
CA GLN A 340 -11.94 -17.93 15.18
C GLN A 340 -13.13 -18.73 14.65
N PHE A 341 -12.98 -19.42 13.51
CA PHE A 341 -14.02 -20.25 12.92
C PHE A 341 -14.47 -21.40 13.83
N LEU A 342 -13.54 -22.06 14.53
CA LEU A 342 -13.85 -23.17 15.44
C LEU A 342 -14.29 -22.72 16.84
N GLY A 343 -14.32 -21.42 17.13
CA GLY A 343 -14.66 -20.88 18.45
C GLY A 343 -13.68 -21.29 19.55
N LEU A 344 -12.45 -21.68 19.19
CA LEU A 344 -11.41 -22.17 20.10
C LEU A 344 -10.43 -21.06 20.57
N SER A 345 -10.77 -19.80 20.27
CA SER A 345 -10.02 -18.59 20.63
C SER A 345 -9.90 -18.39 22.16
N PRO A 346 -8.90 -17.67 22.68
CA PRO A 346 -7.44 -17.82 22.51
C PRO A 346 -6.86 -18.93 23.43
N VAL A 347 -7.73 -19.76 24.05
CA VAL A 347 -7.36 -20.65 25.16
C VAL A 347 -6.39 -21.77 24.74
N ILE A 348 -6.42 -22.19 23.47
CA ILE A 348 -5.81 -23.46 23.06
C ILE A 348 -4.44 -23.31 22.39
N SER A 349 -4.02 -22.11 21.97
CA SER A 349 -2.74 -21.94 21.30
C SER A 349 -2.02 -20.65 21.71
N PRO A 350 -1.04 -20.72 22.62
CA PRO A 350 -0.14 -19.60 22.89
C PRO A 350 0.64 -19.16 21.64
N VAL A 351 0.76 -20.01 20.61
CA VAL A 351 1.37 -19.65 19.33
C VAL A 351 0.52 -18.62 18.57
N PHE A 352 -0.82 -18.73 18.63
CA PHE A 352 -1.71 -17.77 17.95
C PHE A 352 -1.84 -16.45 18.72
N ALA A 353 -1.65 -16.47 20.04
CA ALA A 353 -1.57 -15.23 20.82
C ALA A 353 -0.38 -14.34 20.40
N ILE A 354 0.69 -14.93 19.84
CA ILE A 354 1.86 -14.18 19.35
C ILE A 354 1.56 -13.46 18.02
N LEU A 355 0.71 -14.05 17.16
CA LEU A 355 0.39 -13.47 15.85
C LEU A 355 -0.66 -12.34 15.90
N GLY A 356 -1.25 -12.10 17.08
CA GLY A 356 -2.31 -11.12 17.25
C GLY A 356 -3.66 -11.61 16.70
N THR A 357 -4.74 -10.94 17.08
CA THR A 357 -6.09 -11.22 16.58
C THR A 357 -6.36 -10.63 15.20
N ASP A 358 -5.52 -9.70 14.77
CA ASP A 358 -5.70 -8.86 13.60
C ASP A 358 -4.43 -8.86 12.76
N THR A 359 -4.10 -10.02 12.18
CA THR A 359 -2.98 -10.12 11.24
C THR A 359 -3.42 -9.55 9.89
N VAL A 360 -2.84 -8.43 9.49
CA VAL A 360 -3.00 -7.86 8.15
C VAL A 360 -1.87 -8.38 7.27
N VAL A 361 -2.25 -8.92 6.11
CA VAL A 361 -1.32 -9.35 5.08
C VAL A 361 -1.21 -8.22 4.06
N GLU A 362 0.00 -7.73 3.87
CA GLU A 362 0.33 -6.78 2.84
C GLU A 362 1.09 -7.48 1.71
N VAL A 363 0.66 -7.22 0.47
CA VAL A 363 1.38 -7.63 -0.73
C VAL A 363 1.37 -6.50 -1.75
N TRP A 364 2.42 -6.43 -2.56
CA TRP A 364 2.51 -5.45 -3.62
C TRP A 364 3.13 -6.06 -4.89
N ALA A 365 2.85 -5.42 -6.02
CA ALA A 365 3.44 -5.73 -7.30
C ALA A 365 3.65 -4.45 -8.12
N ALA A 366 4.81 -4.34 -8.76
CA ALA A 366 5.14 -3.23 -9.65
C ALA A 366 5.43 -3.74 -11.07
N PHE A 367 4.86 -3.10 -12.08
CA PHE A 367 5.09 -3.45 -13.49
C PHE A 367 5.31 -2.20 -14.36
N PRO A 368 6.08 -2.28 -15.46
CA PRO A 368 6.26 -1.16 -16.38
C PRO A 368 4.94 -0.71 -17.02
N LEU A 369 4.68 0.60 -17.01
CA LEU A 369 3.46 1.24 -17.49
C LEU A 369 3.80 2.21 -18.64
N PRO A 370 3.79 1.75 -19.90
CA PRO A 370 4.28 2.55 -21.03
C PRO A 370 3.40 3.76 -21.38
N GLN A 371 2.14 3.80 -20.91
CA GLN A 371 1.24 4.93 -21.16
C GLN A 371 1.59 6.20 -20.39
N VAL A 372 2.35 6.02 -19.30
CA VAL A 372 2.86 7.13 -18.52
C VAL A 372 4.23 7.44 -19.08
N GLU A 373 4.23 8.22 -20.15
CA GLU A 373 5.46 8.70 -20.75
C GLU A 373 6.10 9.73 -19.80
N PRO A 374 7.35 9.49 -19.36
CA PRO A 374 8.09 10.50 -18.62
C PRO A 374 8.44 11.65 -19.55
N ARG A 375 7.99 12.85 -19.22
CA ARG A 375 8.42 14.05 -19.95
C ARG A 375 8.60 15.22 -18.99
N ILE A 376 9.80 15.35 -18.44
CA ILE A 376 10.30 16.67 -18.07
C ILE A 376 10.83 17.31 -19.35
N GLU A 377 10.14 18.35 -19.83
CA GLU A 377 10.69 19.26 -20.82
C GLU A 377 11.50 20.31 -20.07
N PHE A 378 12.83 20.17 -20.08
CA PHE A 378 13.71 21.25 -19.64
C PHE A 378 13.65 22.35 -20.72
N SER A 379 13.25 23.56 -20.35
CA SER A 379 13.33 24.70 -21.25
C SER A 379 14.80 24.90 -21.66
N GLN A 380 15.08 24.78 -22.96
CA GLN A 380 16.42 25.03 -23.52
C GLN A 380 16.77 26.51 -23.54
#